data_AF-A0A7C4KQF0-F1
#
_entry.id   AF-A0A7C4KQF0-F1
#
_cell.length_a   1.000
_cell.length_b   1.000
_cell.length_c   1.000
_cell.angle_alpha   90.00
_cell.angle_beta   90.00
_cell.angle_gamma   90.00
#
_symmetry.space_group_name_H-M   'P 1'
#
loop_
_entity.id
_entity.type
_entity.pdbx_description
1 polymer ?
#
loop_
_entity_poly.entity_id
_entity_poly.type
_entity_poly.pdbx_seq_one_letter_code
_entity_poly.pdbx_strand_id
1 'polypeptide(L)'
;MERTILLSKGLGEADIGALIKLGIRCKADFVTVGDSRTLCGLVPMKPEVAEAVLDWALGARGTVVVEGGDVVNCVACGKRQPKDYKSGDLCVFCGKQAEPVFACYWCGGSGPGKFCRSCGATFVSPGELELAILLKRDGLSKEEIPVRLAALTPVEKQALWGRVHNRR
;
A
#
# COMPACT_ATOMS: atom_id res chain seq x y z
N MET A 1 2.69 25.29 -28.46
CA MET A 1 2.21 23.95 -28.87
C MET A 1 3.38 23.08 -29.28
N GLU A 2 3.56 21.93 -28.64
CA GLU A 2 4.67 20.99 -28.91
C GLU A 2 4.35 20.13 -30.13
N ARG A 3 4.49 20.73 -31.32
CA ARG A 3 4.09 20.14 -32.61
C ARG A 3 4.71 18.76 -32.86
N THR A 4 6.00 18.60 -32.56
CA THR A 4 6.72 17.32 -32.74
C THR A 4 6.10 16.18 -31.94
N ILE A 5 5.59 16.45 -30.75
CA ILE A 5 4.96 15.43 -29.90
C ILE A 5 3.56 15.12 -30.42
N LEU A 6 2.78 16.11 -30.86
CA LEU A 6 1.45 15.87 -31.41
C LEU A 6 1.50 15.09 -32.73
N LEU A 7 2.48 15.40 -33.60
CA LEU A 7 2.74 14.63 -34.82
C LEU A 7 3.13 13.18 -34.49
N SER A 8 3.98 12.96 -33.48
CA SER A 8 4.38 11.59 -33.08
C SER A 8 3.24 10.79 -32.43
N LYS A 9 2.22 11.46 -31.87
CA LYS A 9 0.98 10.85 -31.38
C LYS A 9 -0.05 10.57 -32.47
N GLY A 10 0.22 10.97 -33.71
CA GLY A 10 -0.61 10.64 -34.88
C GLY A 10 -1.56 11.75 -35.33
N LEU A 11 -1.39 13.00 -34.87
CA LEU A 11 -2.12 14.14 -35.43
C LEU A 11 -1.48 14.58 -36.74
N GLY A 12 -2.31 14.93 -37.72
CA GLY A 12 -1.84 15.60 -38.93
C GLY A 12 -1.60 17.10 -38.69
N GLU A 13 -0.87 17.75 -39.59
CA GLU A 13 -0.68 19.21 -39.54
C GLU A 13 -2.00 19.99 -39.68
N ALA A 14 -2.96 19.42 -40.42
CA ALA A 14 -4.31 19.98 -40.56
C ALA A 14 -5.08 19.99 -39.22
N ASP A 15 -4.94 18.92 -38.43
CA ASP A 15 -5.58 18.77 -37.11
C ASP A 15 -4.99 19.75 -36.09
N ILE A 16 -3.66 19.91 -36.12
CA ILE A 16 -2.94 20.92 -35.33
C ILE A 16 -3.43 22.33 -35.68
N GLY A 17 -3.65 22.61 -36.97
CA GLY A 17 -4.23 23.88 -37.42
C GLY A 17 -5.66 24.10 -36.93
N ALA A 18 -6.49 23.06 -36.91
CA ALA A 18 -7.86 23.12 -36.38
C ALA A 18 -7.88 23.40 -34.87
N LEU A 19 -7.02 22.73 -34.10
CA LEU A 19 -6.89 22.94 -32.65
C LEU A 19 -6.49 24.40 -32.32
N ILE A 20 -5.57 24.99 -33.09
CA ILE A 20 -5.15 26.39 -32.90
C ILE A 20 -6.32 27.36 -33.19
N LYS A 21 -7.13 27.08 -34.22
CA LYS A 21 -8.34 27.88 -34.53
C LYS A 21 -9.39 27.80 -33.43
N LEU A 22 -9.49 26.66 -32.75
CA LEU A 22 -10.36 26.44 -31.60
C LEU A 22 -9.82 27.02 -30.28
N GLY A 23 -8.64 27.66 -30.31
CA GLY A 23 -8.05 28.32 -29.14
C GLY A 23 -7.10 27.43 -28.33
N ILE A 24 -6.85 26.19 -28.74
CA ILE A 24 -5.92 25.26 -28.06
C ILE A 24 -4.52 25.52 -28.61
N ARG A 25 -3.74 26.35 -27.90
CA ARG A 25 -2.42 26.84 -28.34
C ARG A 25 -1.27 26.28 -27.49
N CYS A 26 -1.57 25.83 -26.28
CA CYS A 26 -0.62 25.26 -25.35
C CYS A 26 -1.16 23.99 -24.67
N LYS A 27 -0.27 23.28 -23.97
CA LYS A 27 -0.60 22.04 -23.25
C LYS A 27 -1.72 22.27 -22.21
N ALA A 28 -1.73 23.43 -21.56
CA ALA A 28 -2.73 23.76 -20.53
C ALA A 28 -4.14 23.93 -21.11
N ASP A 29 -4.26 24.33 -22.39
CA ASP A 29 -5.57 24.57 -23.02
C ASP A 29 -6.34 23.26 -23.24
N PHE A 30 -5.68 22.10 -23.25
CA PHE A 30 -6.38 20.80 -23.34
C PHE A 30 -7.27 20.52 -22.13
N VAL A 31 -7.12 21.26 -21.02
CA VAL A 31 -8.03 21.17 -19.87
C VAL A 31 -9.45 21.57 -20.26
N THR A 32 -9.63 22.52 -21.19
CA THR A 32 -10.97 22.98 -21.62
C THR A 32 -11.68 21.98 -22.51
N VAL A 33 -10.96 21.04 -23.12
CA VAL A 33 -11.52 19.97 -23.95
C VAL A 33 -12.12 18.86 -23.09
N GLY A 34 -11.55 18.60 -21.91
CA GLY A 34 -12.12 17.65 -20.96
C GLY A 34 -11.78 16.19 -21.27
N ASP A 35 -12.40 15.58 -22.29
CA ASP A 35 -12.30 14.14 -22.58
C ASP A 35 -12.07 13.80 -24.07
N SER A 36 -11.73 12.53 -24.34
CA SER A 36 -11.36 12.06 -25.69
C SER A 36 -12.51 12.14 -26.68
N ARG A 37 -13.75 11.99 -26.20
CA ARG A 37 -14.96 12.13 -27.02
C ARG A 37 -15.17 13.56 -27.48
N THR A 38 -14.97 14.52 -26.58
CA THR A 38 -15.07 15.96 -26.87
C THR A 38 -13.97 16.37 -27.85
N LEU A 39 -12.74 15.86 -27.67
CA LEU A 39 -11.65 16.11 -28.62
C LEU A 39 -11.95 15.56 -30.02
N CYS A 40 -12.47 14.33 -30.13
CA CYS A 40 -12.91 13.74 -31.41
C CYS A 40 -14.09 14.49 -32.05
N GLY A 41 -14.96 15.10 -31.24
CA GLY A 41 -16.07 15.92 -31.73
C GLY A 41 -15.63 17.27 -32.28
N LEU A 42 -14.52 17.82 -31.77
CA LEU A 42 -13.97 19.10 -32.20
C LEU A 42 -13.08 18.98 -33.45
N VAL A 43 -12.31 17.90 -33.53
CA VAL A 43 -11.42 17.61 -34.66
C VAL A 43 -11.58 16.13 -35.02
N PRO A 44 -11.91 15.80 -36.28
CA PRO A 44 -12.15 14.43 -36.68
C PRO A 44 -10.86 13.61 -36.62
N MET A 45 -10.68 12.87 -35.53
CA MET A 45 -9.52 12.00 -35.30
C MET A 45 -9.93 10.67 -34.69
N LYS A 46 -9.02 9.70 -34.75
CA LYS A 46 -9.23 8.38 -34.16
C LYS A 46 -9.29 8.47 -32.62
N PRO A 47 -10.20 7.72 -31.95
CA PRO A 47 -10.33 7.75 -30.49
C PRO A 47 -9.02 7.45 -29.75
N GLU A 48 -8.20 6.54 -30.28
CA GLU A 48 -6.93 6.13 -29.69
C GLU A 48 -5.89 7.28 -29.70
N VAL A 49 -5.95 8.10 -30.76
CA VAL A 49 -5.10 9.28 -30.91
C VAL A 49 -5.54 10.38 -29.94
N ALA A 50 -6.85 10.58 -29.78
CA ALA A 50 -7.40 11.54 -28.83
C ALA A 50 -7.04 11.18 -27.37
N GLU A 51 -7.12 9.90 -27.01
CA GLU A 51 -6.69 9.40 -25.70
C GLU A 51 -5.19 9.61 -25.49
N ALA A 52 -4.34 9.27 -26.46
CA ALA A 52 -2.89 9.44 -26.35
C ALA A 52 -2.47 10.92 -26.23
N VAL A 53 -3.20 11.84 -26.87
CA VAL A 53 -2.98 13.28 -26.72
C VAL A 53 -3.41 13.78 -25.36
N LEU A 54 -4.59 13.38 -24.88
CA LEU A 54 -5.08 13.81 -23.57
C LEU A 54 -4.27 13.21 -22.42
N ASP A 55 -3.79 11.97 -22.56
CA ASP A 55 -2.86 11.35 -21.62
C ASP A 55 -1.54 12.14 -21.53
N TRP A 56 -0.98 12.54 -22.67
CA TRP A 56 0.20 13.43 -22.68
C TRP A 56 -0.12 14.83 -22.10
N ALA A 57 -1.28 15.40 -22.43
CA ALA A 57 -1.63 16.78 -22.10
C ALA A 57 -2.04 16.94 -20.63
N LEU A 58 -2.86 16.02 -20.11
CA LEU A 58 -3.51 16.07 -18.80
C LEU A 58 -2.92 15.06 -17.81
N GLY A 59 -2.08 14.14 -18.27
CA GLY A 59 -1.64 12.97 -17.50
C GLY A 59 -2.70 11.87 -17.49
N ALA A 60 -2.28 10.66 -17.15
CA ALA A 60 -3.18 9.53 -16.96
C ALA A 60 -4.22 9.89 -15.89
N ARG A 61 -5.47 10.11 -16.32
CA ARG A 61 -6.63 10.20 -15.42
C ARG A 61 -6.97 8.79 -14.92
N GLY A 62 -6.09 8.23 -14.11
CA GLY A 62 -6.41 7.03 -13.36
C GLY A 62 -7.57 7.33 -12.42
N THR A 63 -8.59 6.48 -12.42
CA THR A 63 -9.63 6.51 -11.39
C THR A 63 -8.95 6.27 -10.04
N VAL A 64 -8.75 7.31 -9.24
CA VAL A 64 -8.26 7.16 -7.88
C VAL A 64 -9.40 6.61 -7.05
N VAL A 65 -9.43 5.29 -6.88
CA VAL A 65 -10.33 4.63 -5.93
C VAL A 65 -9.74 4.83 -4.54
N VAL A 66 -10.29 5.77 -3.79
CA VAL A 66 -9.95 5.95 -2.37
C VAL A 66 -10.64 4.84 -1.58
N GLU A 67 -9.87 3.82 -1.20
CA GLU A 67 -10.35 2.80 -0.28
C GLU A 67 -10.45 3.36 1.15
N GLY A 68 -11.47 2.94 1.91
CA GLY A 68 -11.64 3.33 3.31
C GLY A 68 -10.47 2.83 4.17
N GLY A 69 -10.09 3.59 5.20
CA GLY A 69 -8.97 3.23 6.09
C GLY A 69 -9.21 1.99 6.97
N ASP A 70 -10.44 1.46 6.96
CA ASP A 70 -10.90 0.27 7.68
C ASP A 70 -10.78 -1.03 6.87
N VAL A 71 -10.19 -0.97 5.67
CA VAL A 71 -10.08 -2.15 4.79
C VAL A 71 -9.06 -3.14 5.34
N VAL A 72 -9.55 -4.32 5.73
CA VAL A 72 -8.72 -5.46 6.12
C VAL A 72 -8.56 -6.41 4.94
N ASN A 73 -7.31 -6.74 4.60
CA ASN A 73 -6.97 -7.72 3.58
C ASN A 73 -6.36 -8.96 4.24
N CYS A 74 -6.79 -10.15 3.80
CA CYS A 74 -6.25 -11.40 4.33
C CYS A 74 -4.77 -11.56 3.92
N VAL A 75 -3.88 -11.77 4.90
CA VAL A 75 -2.45 -11.94 4.65
C VAL A 75 -2.11 -13.22 3.87
N ALA A 76 -3.00 -14.22 3.89
CA ALA A 76 -2.79 -15.50 3.23
C ALA A 76 -3.25 -15.53 1.76
N CYS A 77 -4.29 -14.79 1.40
CA CYS A 77 -4.86 -14.82 0.04
C CYS A 77 -5.04 -13.45 -0.62
N GLY A 78 -4.72 -12.36 0.08
CA GLY A 78 -4.85 -10.99 -0.41
C GLY A 78 -6.28 -10.47 -0.56
N LYS A 79 -7.30 -11.33 -0.38
CA LYS A 79 -8.70 -10.92 -0.55
C LYS A 79 -9.16 -10.00 0.58
N ARG A 80 -9.86 -8.95 0.19
CA ARG A 80 -10.53 -8.00 1.08
C ARG A 80 -11.58 -8.69 1.93
N GLN A 81 -11.56 -8.43 3.22
CA GLN A 81 -12.53 -8.95 4.18
C GLN A 81 -13.80 -8.07 4.20
N PRO A 82 -14.95 -8.66 4.59
CA PRO A 82 -16.20 -7.93 4.82
C PRO A 82 -16.02 -6.77 5.82
N LYS A 83 -16.89 -5.75 5.75
CA LYS A 83 -16.81 -4.56 6.63
C LYS A 83 -17.09 -4.87 8.11
N ASP A 84 -17.80 -5.94 8.38
CA ASP A 84 -18.11 -6.45 9.71
C ASP A 84 -17.02 -7.38 10.26
N TYR A 85 -15.91 -7.56 9.55
CA TYR A 85 -14.75 -8.33 10.02
C TYR A 85 -14.23 -7.80 11.37
N LYS A 86 -13.99 -8.73 12.30
CA LYS A 86 -13.33 -8.45 13.58
C LYS A 86 -11.98 -9.14 13.65
N SER A 87 -11.03 -8.48 14.31
CA SER A 87 -9.70 -9.04 14.55
C SER A 87 -9.80 -10.38 15.26
N GLY A 88 -9.26 -11.43 14.63
CA GLY A 88 -9.37 -12.82 15.08
C GLY A 88 -10.28 -13.67 14.21
N ASP A 89 -11.15 -13.08 13.39
CA ASP A 89 -12.00 -13.83 12.47
C ASP A 89 -11.15 -14.51 11.37
N LEU A 90 -11.65 -15.64 10.90
CA LEU A 90 -11.10 -16.37 9.77
C LEU A 90 -11.51 -15.69 8.46
N CYS A 91 -10.64 -15.79 7.46
CA CYS A 91 -10.92 -15.28 6.13
C CYS A 91 -12.07 -16.07 5.50
N VAL A 92 -13.13 -15.36 5.08
CA VAL A 92 -14.32 -15.98 4.45
C VAL A 92 -14.01 -16.66 3.12
N PHE A 93 -12.86 -16.38 2.51
CA PHE A 93 -12.48 -16.93 1.20
C PHE A 93 -11.52 -18.11 1.27
N CYS A 94 -10.61 -18.15 2.26
CA CYS A 94 -9.59 -19.20 2.34
C CYS A 94 -9.61 -19.98 3.66
N GLY A 95 -10.47 -19.59 4.62
CA GLY A 95 -10.60 -20.24 5.93
C GLY A 95 -9.41 -20.06 6.87
N LYS A 96 -8.33 -19.40 6.43
CA LYS A 96 -7.16 -19.10 7.26
C LYS A 96 -7.35 -17.78 8.01
N GLN A 97 -6.60 -17.56 9.08
CA GLN A 97 -6.65 -16.32 9.82
C GLN A 97 -6.31 -15.13 8.91
N ALA A 98 -7.19 -14.12 8.87
CA ALA A 98 -7.04 -13.00 7.93
C ALA A 98 -5.93 -12.04 8.34
N GLU A 99 -5.80 -11.75 9.63
CA GLU A 99 -4.70 -10.97 10.22
C GLU A 99 -3.91 -11.82 11.20
N PRO A 100 -2.57 -11.73 11.23
CA PRO A 100 -1.79 -12.40 12.26
C PRO A 100 -2.08 -11.76 13.62
N VAL A 101 -2.44 -12.58 14.60
CA VAL A 101 -2.62 -12.15 15.99
C VAL A 101 -1.40 -12.54 16.80
N PHE A 102 -0.76 -11.56 17.44
CA PHE A 102 0.43 -11.75 18.25
C PHE A 102 0.12 -11.56 19.73
N ALA A 103 0.85 -12.27 20.58
CA ALA A 103 0.85 -12.05 22.03
C ALA A 103 1.89 -10.98 22.40
N CYS A 104 1.53 -10.09 23.31
CA CYS A 104 2.40 -9.01 23.76
C CYS A 104 3.30 -9.51 24.89
N TYR A 105 4.62 -9.51 24.66
CA TYR A 105 5.61 -9.88 25.68
C TYR A 105 5.61 -8.94 26.90
N TRP A 106 5.07 -7.71 26.76
CA TRP A 106 5.08 -6.70 27.82
C TRP A 106 3.87 -6.81 28.75
N CYS A 107 2.64 -6.80 28.22
CA CYS A 107 1.42 -6.82 29.04
C CYS A 107 0.62 -8.12 28.98
N GLY A 108 1.01 -9.09 28.13
CA GLY A 108 0.28 -10.34 27.94
C GLY A 108 -0.99 -10.23 27.08
N GLY A 109 -1.41 -9.02 26.69
CA GLY A 109 -2.53 -8.83 25.76
C GLY A 109 -2.23 -9.40 24.36
N SER A 110 -3.26 -9.67 23.57
CA SER A 110 -3.12 -10.15 22.19
C SER A 110 -3.84 -9.24 21.20
N GLY A 111 -3.38 -9.23 19.95
CA GLY A 111 -4.04 -8.49 18.89
C GLY A 111 -3.25 -8.48 17.58
N PRO A 112 -3.85 -7.95 16.50
CA PRO A 112 -3.16 -7.83 15.22
C PRO A 112 -2.35 -6.54 15.13
N GLY A 113 -1.52 -6.47 14.09
CA GLY A 113 -0.71 -5.30 13.75
C GLY A 113 0.72 -5.39 14.27
N LYS A 114 1.44 -4.25 14.25
CA LYS A 114 2.85 -4.16 14.65
C LYS A 114 3.06 -3.80 16.12
N PHE A 115 2.05 -3.23 16.78
CA PHE A 115 2.14 -2.74 18.15
C PHE A 115 0.92 -3.20 18.97
N CYS A 116 1.16 -3.49 20.24
CA CYS A 116 0.10 -3.80 21.20
C CYS A 116 -0.74 -2.55 21.47
N ARG A 117 -2.07 -2.66 21.24
CA ARG A 117 -3.01 -1.57 21.48
C ARG A 117 -3.18 -1.21 22.96
N SER A 118 -2.84 -2.11 23.88
CA SER A 118 -2.99 -1.88 25.32
C SER A 118 -1.79 -1.16 25.96
N CYS A 119 -0.56 -1.44 25.52
CA CYS A 119 0.65 -0.89 26.16
C CYS A 119 1.66 -0.26 25.20
N GLY A 120 1.41 -0.31 23.89
CA GLY A 120 2.27 0.26 22.86
C GLY A 120 3.56 -0.52 22.57
N ALA A 121 3.78 -1.69 23.19
CA ALA A 121 4.96 -2.51 22.87
C ALA A 121 4.89 -3.03 21.43
N THR A 122 5.99 -2.98 20.69
CA THR A 122 6.11 -3.62 19.38
C THR A 122 5.90 -5.12 19.51
N PHE A 123 5.07 -5.73 18.67
CA PHE A 123 4.95 -7.19 18.66
C PHE A 123 6.25 -7.82 18.14
N VAL A 124 6.68 -8.89 18.81
CA VAL A 124 7.80 -9.74 18.38
C VAL A 124 7.25 -10.97 17.66
N SER A 125 8.09 -11.67 16.92
CA SER A 125 7.67 -12.92 16.27
C SER A 125 7.23 -13.95 17.33
N PRO A 126 6.28 -14.85 17.02
CA PRO A 126 5.84 -15.87 17.98
C PRO A 126 6.99 -16.75 18.49
N GLY A 127 7.97 -17.02 17.64
CA GLY A 127 9.19 -17.77 17.98
C GLY A 127 10.19 -17.01 18.84
N GLU A 128 9.95 -15.73 19.17
CA GLU A 128 10.82 -14.92 20.02
C GLU A 128 10.09 -14.41 21.28
N LEU A 129 8.82 -14.76 21.45
CA LEU A 129 7.98 -14.28 22.55
C LEU A 129 8.60 -14.55 23.92
N GLU A 130 9.02 -15.79 24.16
CA GLU A 130 9.64 -16.20 25.43
C GLU A 130 10.99 -15.51 25.67
N LEU A 131 11.77 -15.28 24.60
CA LEU A 131 13.03 -14.52 24.69
C LEU A 131 12.75 -13.06 25.07
N ALA A 132 11.72 -12.44 24.48
CA ALA A 132 11.32 -11.09 24.82
C ALA A 132 10.83 -10.97 26.28
N ILE A 133 10.08 -11.97 26.77
CA ILE A 133 9.66 -12.05 28.17
C ILE A 133 10.88 -12.21 29.10
N LEU A 134 11.86 -13.03 28.72
CA LEU A 134 13.11 -13.17 29.47
C LEU A 134 13.85 -11.83 29.55
N LEU A 135 14.02 -11.13 28.43
CA LEU A 135 14.73 -9.83 28.39
C LEU A 135 14.02 -8.76 29.21
N LYS A 136 12.68 -8.73 29.20
CA LYS A 136 11.88 -7.88 30.11
C LYS A 136 12.20 -8.16 31.57
N ARG A 137 12.29 -9.44 31.96
CA ARG A 137 12.63 -9.84 33.34
C ARG A 137 14.06 -9.53 33.70
N ASP A 138 14.98 -9.55 32.73
CA ASP A 138 16.37 -9.09 32.88
C ASP A 138 16.49 -7.56 32.98
N GLY A 139 15.36 -6.82 32.89
CA GLY A 139 15.29 -5.39 33.16
C GLY A 139 15.39 -4.49 31.93
N LEU A 140 15.41 -5.05 30.72
CA LEU A 140 15.41 -4.24 29.49
C LEU A 140 14.08 -3.50 29.32
N SER A 141 14.13 -2.31 28.74
CA SER A 141 12.94 -1.52 28.45
C SER A 141 12.14 -2.08 27.26
N LYS A 142 10.89 -1.62 27.16
CA LYS A 142 9.94 -1.97 26.11
C LYS A 142 10.46 -1.61 24.70
N GLU A 143 11.25 -0.56 24.58
CA GLU A 143 11.79 -0.10 23.30
C GLU A 143 13.09 -0.84 22.94
N GLU A 144 13.89 -1.23 23.94
CA GLU A 144 15.18 -1.90 23.73
C GLU A 144 15.03 -3.38 23.36
N ILE A 145 14.00 -4.06 23.86
CA ILE A 145 13.84 -5.52 23.67
C ILE A 145 13.78 -5.92 22.18
N PRO A 146 12.95 -5.30 21.32
CA PRO A 146 12.93 -5.63 19.89
C PRO A 146 14.27 -5.34 19.20
N VAL A 147 14.93 -4.24 19.57
CA VAL A 147 16.25 -3.86 19.02
C VAL A 147 17.29 -4.90 19.40
N ARG A 148 17.30 -5.35 20.66
CA ARG A 148 18.21 -6.38 21.15
C ARG A 148 17.97 -7.71 20.44
N LEU A 149 16.72 -8.14 20.31
CA LEU A 149 16.38 -9.39 19.61
C LEU A 149 16.80 -9.38 18.14
N ALA A 150 16.67 -8.24 17.46
CA ALA A 150 17.12 -8.08 16.08
C ALA A 150 18.66 -8.12 15.95
N ALA A 151 19.39 -7.65 16.96
CA ALA A 151 20.85 -7.61 16.95
C ALA A 151 21.51 -8.96 17.30
N LEU A 152 20.80 -9.90 17.92
CA LEU A 152 21.35 -11.19 18.32
C LEU A 152 21.49 -12.16 17.13
N THR A 153 22.63 -12.83 17.06
CA THR A 153 22.87 -13.95 16.15
C THR A 153 22.07 -15.19 16.54
N PRO A 154 21.85 -16.15 15.62
CA PRO A 154 21.17 -17.41 15.94
C PRO A 154 21.80 -18.19 17.11
N VAL A 155 23.14 -18.16 17.21
CA VAL A 155 23.88 -18.82 18.30
C VAL A 155 23.60 -18.16 19.65
N GLU A 156 23.59 -16.84 19.70
CA GLU A 156 23.26 -16.11 20.94
C GLU A 156 21.79 -16.29 21.34
N LYS A 157 20.87 -16.31 20.38
CA LYS A 157 19.46 -16.64 20.64
C LYS A 157 19.29 -18.05 21.20
N GLN A 158 20.05 -19.03 20.67
CA GLN A 158 20.04 -20.39 21.20
C GLN A 158 20.55 -20.45 22.64
N ALA A 159 21.59 -19.69 22.98
CA ALA A 159 22.08 -19.60 24.36
C ALA A 159 21.03 -19.01 25.32
N LEU A 160 20.29 -17.97 24.90
CA LEU A 160 19.18 -17.42 25.67
C LEU A 160 18.04 -18.43 25.83
N TRP A 161 17.73 -19.21 24.79
CA TRP A 161 16.75 -20.29 24.88
C TRP A 161 17.10 -21.33 25.93
N GLY A 162 18.40 -21.63 26.12
CA GLY A 162 18.85 -22.47 27.22
C GLY A 162 18.45 -21.92 28.60
N ARG A 163 18.50 -20.60 28.80
CA ARG A 163 18.05 -19.94 30.04
C ARG A 163 16.54 -19.99 30.25
N VAL A 164 15.76 -19.94 29.16
CA VAL A 164 14.29 -20.07 29.22
C VAL A 164 13.90 -21.48 29.66
N HIS A 165 14.53 -22.51 29.11
CA HIS A 165 14.18 -23.91 29.36
C HIS A 165 14.71 -24.45 30.69
N ASN A 166 15.90 -24.00 31.12
CA ASN A 166 16.49 -24.41 32.40
C ASN A 166 15.82 -23.76 33.64
N ARG A 167 14.77 -22.96 33.42
CA ARG A 167 14.02 -22.27 34.48
C ARG A 167 12.60 -22.83 34.68
N ARG A 168 12.25 -23.93 34.02
CA ARG A 168 11.02 -24.69 34.29
C ARG A 168 11.25 -25.72 35.39
#